data_AF-A0A0S3NTT8-F1
#
_entry.id   AF-A0A0S3NTT8-F1
#
_cell.length_a   1.000
_cell.length_b   1.000
_cell.length_c   1.000
_cell.angle_alpha   90.00
_cell.angle_beta   90.00
_cell.angle_gamma   90.00
#
_symmetry.space_group_name_H-M   'P 1'
#
loop_
_entity.id
_entity.type
_entity.pdbx_description
1 polymer ?
#
loop_
_entity_poly.entity_id
_entity_poly.type
_entity_poly.pdbx_seq_one_letter_code
_entity_poly.pdbx_strand_id
1 'polypeptide(L)' 'KKKKKKRSCETMKETEIEDFFQTTEKDLRNKMLECSMKYNFDFEKDEPLGGRYEWVKLNP' A
#
# COMPACT_ATOMS: atom_id res chain seq x y z
N LYS A 1 -8.75 -17.97 42.08
CA LYS A 1 -9.41 -18.04 40.75
C LYS A 1 -8.96 -16.83 39.92
N LYS A 2 -8.03 -17.00 38.96
CA LYS A 2 -7.51 -15.89 38.14
C LYS A 2 -8.58 -15.48 37.10
N LYS A 3 -9.15 -14.28 37.23
CA LYS A 3 -10.09 -13.69 36.25
C LYS A 3 -9.34 -13.41 34.95
N LYS A 4 -9.61 -14.18 33.90
CA LYS A 4 -9.19 -13.84 32.53
C LYS A 4 -9.89 -12.54 32.13
N LYS A 5 -9.11 -11.47 31.95
CA LYS A 5 -9.56 -10.20 31.38
C LYS A 5 -9.94 -10.48 29.92
N LYS A 6 -11.24 -10.52 29.61
CA LYS A 6 -11.72 -10.50 28.21
C LYS A 6 -11.18 -9.22 27.59
N ARG A 7 -10.30 -9.35 26.59
CA ARG A 7 -10.01 -8.24 25.67
C ARG A 7 -11.31 -8.03 24.90
N SER A 8 -12.05 -6.96 25.20
CA SER A 8 -13.07 -6.48 24.29
C SER A 8 -12.38 -6.21 22.96
N CYS A 9 -12.82 -6.91 21.92
CA CYS A 9 -12.55 -6.48 20.56
C CYS A 9 -13.35 -5.19 20.42
N GLU A 10 -12.68 -4.07 20.67
CA GLU A 10 -13.21 -2.75 20.36
C GLU A 10 -13.16 -2.69 18.84
N THR A 11 -14.31 -2.96 18.21
CA THR A 11 -14.49 -2.71 16.79
C THR A 11 -14.27 -1.21 16.61
N MET A 12 -13.08 -0.84 16.11
CA MET A 12 -12.76 0.54 15.77
C MET A 12 -13.87 1.06 14.84
N LYS A 13 -14.25 2.32 15.05
CA LYS A 13 -15.28 2.95 14.22
C LYS A 13 -14.80 2.93 12.78
N GLU A 14 -15.70 2.54 11.87
CA GLU A 14 -15.40 2.46 10.43
C GLU A 14 -14.77 3.76 9.91
N THR A 15 -15.18 4.92 10.45
CA THR A 15 -14.62 6.23 10.12
C THR A 15 -13.17 6.42 10.54
N GLU A 16 -12.74 5.86 11.67
CA GLU A 16 -11.36 5.95 12.15
C GLU A 16 -10.44 5.04 11.32
N ILE A 17 -10.95 3.86 10.95
CA ILE A 17 -10.26 2.92 10.06
C ILE A 17 -10.09 3.54 8.66
N GLU A 18 -11.14 4.16 8.12
CA GLU A 18 -11.11 4.79 6.80
C GLU A 18 -10.18 6.01 6.76
N ASP A 19 -10.14 6.85 7.80
CA ASP A 19 -9.17 7.96 7.90
C ASP A 19 -7.70 7.48 7.91
N PHE A 20 -7.44 6.38 8.63
CA PHE A 20 -6.13 5.75 8.68
C PHE A 20 -5.70 5.22 7.31
N PHE A 21 -6.59 4.51 6.62
CA PHE A 21 -6.30 4.01 5.27
C PHE A 21 -6.18 5.14 4.26
N GLN A 22 -7.02 6.17 4.30
CA GLN A 22 -6.91 7.33 3.39
C GLN A 22 -5.58 8.07 3.56
N THR A 23 -5.13 8.28 4.79
CA THR A 23 -3.85 8.94 5.05
C THR A 23 -2.68 8.12 4.50
N THR A 24 -2.71 6.81 4.75
CA THR A 24 -1.66 5.88 4.29
C THR A 24 -1.71 5.68 2.77
N GLU A 25 -2.90 5.60 2.18
CA GLU A 25 -3.10 5.43 0.74
C GLU A 25 -2.60 6.64 -0.03
N LYS A 26 -2.81 7.87 0.47
CA LYS A 26 -2.26 9.09 -0.15
C LYS A 26 -0.73 9.07 -0.18
N ASP A 27 -0.10 8.71 0.94
CA ASP A 27 1.36 8.58 1.02
C ASP A 27 1.88 7.50 0.05
N LEU A 28 1.19 6.36 -0.02
CA LEU A 28 1.52 5.28 -0.94
C LEU A 28 1.38 5.71 -2.41
N ARG A 29 0.29 6.39 -2.78
CA ARG A 29 0.06 6.92 -4.13
C ARG A 29 1.18 7.87 -4.56
N ASN A 30 1.60 8.78 -3.67
CA ASN A 30 2.72 9.68 -3.95
C ASN A 30 4.01 8.89 -4.20
N LYS A 31 4.33 7.91 -3.34
CA LYS A 31 5.49 7.04 -3.53
C LYS A 31 5.41 6.23 -4.82
N MET A 32 4.23 5.74 -5.20
CA MET A 32 4.03 5.02 -6.46
C MET A 32 4.28 5.92 -7.66
N LEU A 33 3.81 7.17 -7.64
CA LEU A 33 4.09 8.17 -8.68
C LEU A 33 5.59 8.48 -8.78
N GLU A 34 6.26 8.71 -7.64
CA GLU A 34 7.71 8.95 -7.59
C GLU A 34 8.50 7.76 -8.14
N CYS A 35 8.14 6.54 -7.74
CA CYS A 35 8.75 5.32 -8.24
C CYS A 35 8.49 5.16 -9.75
N SER A 36 7.26 5.42 -10.21
CA SER A 36 6.91 5.33 -11.63
C SER A 36 7.75 6.27 -12.48
N MET A 37 7.92 7.52 -12.04
CA MET A 37 8.80 8.49 -12.68
C MET A 37 10.28 8.07 -12.65
N LYS A 38 10.75 7.54 -11.51
CA LYS A 38 12.16 7.16 -11.34
C LYS A 38 12.55 5.98 -12.22
N TYR A 39 11.63 5.03 -12.36
CA TYR A 39 11.90 3.71 -12.90
C TYR A 39 11.24 3.44 -14.25
N ASN A 40 10.37 4.33 -14.73
CA ASN A 40 9.56 4.13 -15.93
C ASN A 40 8.74 2.83 -15.80
N PHE A 41 8.09 2.65 -14.65
CA PHE A 41 7.27 1.47 -14.40
C PHE A 41 5.91 1.89 -13.87
N ASP A 42 4.86 1.37 -14.47
CA ASP A 42 3.50 1.61 -14.01
C ASP A 42 3.15 0.54 -12.97
N PHE A 43 3.24 0.91 -11.68
CA PHE A 43 2.93 -0.01 -10.57
C PHE A 43 1.42 -0.25 -10.42
N GLU A 44 0.57 0.59 -11.01
CA GLU A 44 -0.89 0.37 -10.99
C GLU A 44 -1.29 -0.69 -12.02
N LYS A 45 -0.62 -0.71 -13.17
CA LYS A 45 -0.84 -1.68 -14.26
C LYS A 45 0.08 -2.89 -14.21
N ASP A 46 1.13 -2.84 -13.38
CA ASP A 46 2.24 -3.80 -13.35
C ASP A 46 2.96 -3.91 -14.72
N GLU A 47 3.06 -2.78 -15.44
CA GLU A 47 3.60 -2.73 -16.79
C GLU A 47 4.82 -1.79 -16.87
N PRO A 48 5.91 -2.22 -17.53
CA PRO A 48 7.01 -1.32 -17.80
C PRO A 48 6.66 -0.30 -18.87
N LEU A 49 6.97 0.96 -18.57
CA LEU A 49 6.84 2.06 -19.50
C LEU A 49 8.15 2.22 -20.27
N GLY A 50 8.04 2.60 -21.55
CA GLY A 50 9.22 2.90 -22.37
C GLY A 50 10.04 4.03 -21.74
N GLY A 51 11.33 3.80 -21.51
CA GLY A 51 12.19 4.76 -20.81
C GLY A 51 13.62 4.29 -20.64
N ARG A 52 14.28 4.72 -19.55
CA ARG A 52 15.71 4.44 -19.30
C ARG A 52 16.01 3.00 -18.88
N TYR A 53 15.04 2.29 -18.33
CA TYR A 53 15.22 0.95 -17.80
C TYR A 53 14.32 -0.02 -18.56
N GLU A 54 14.87 -1.15 -18.99
CA GLU A 54 14.09 -2.27 -19.51
C GLU A 54 13.78 -3.24 -18.37
N TRP A 55 12.50 -3.43 -18.08
CA TRP A 55 12.05 -4.38 -17.08
C TRP A 55 11.89 -5.75 -17.71
N VAL A 56 12.52 -6.76 -17.12
CA VAL A 56 12.41 -8.15 -17.55
C VAL A 56 11.70 -8.93 -16.46
N LYS A 57 10.55 -9.54 -16.79
CA LYS A 57 9.87 -10.45 -15.86
C LYS A 57 10.62 -11.77 -15.82
N LEU A 58 11.30 -12.04 -14.71
CA LEU A 58 11.95 -13.32 -14.48
C LEU A 58 10.90 -14.32 -13.99
N ASN A 59 10.67 -15.38 -14.75
CA ASN A 59 9.91 -16.54 -14.29
C ASN A 59 10.91 -17.59 -13.77
N PRO A 60 10.85 -18.00 -12.49
CA PRO A 60 11.67 -19.08 -11.95
C PRO A 60 11.30 -20.45 -12.54
#